data_AF-A0A1M3KJU8-F1
#
_entry.id   AF-A0A1M3KJU8-F1
#
_cell.length_a   1.000
_cell.length_b   1.000
_cell.length_c   1.000
_cell.angle_alpha   90.00
_cell.angle_beta   90.00
_cell.angle_gamma   90.00
#
_symmetry.space_group_name_H-M   'P 1'
#
loop_
_entity.id
_entity.type
_entity.pdbx_description
1 polymer ?
#
loop_
_entity_poly.entity_id
_entity_poly.type
_entity_poly.pdbx_seq_one_letter_code
_entity_poly.pdbx_strand_id
1 'polypeptide(L)'
;MARIKLVYIGGGSTRAPGTVASFIEQGENFEGSEIVLFDLDPARLDIVKTIAQKMARHRGMDLTVSVSTDRRAALTDCDAVLTSYRPGGFEARYLDESISLKHGLIGQETQGPGGFMMALRSINAMKDIIADVERVAPRARVFNYTNPINIISEAVTHNSSVPFLSFCEGPYDSRRRRRALQVSTPTSSTP
;
A
#
# COMPACT_ATOMS: atom_id res chain seq x y z
N MET A 1 15.07 -19.67 -5.16
CA MET A 1 13.98 -18.67 -5.12
C MET A 1 13.83 -18.20 -3.69
N ALA A 2 13.57 -16.90 -3.47
CA ALA A 2 13.42 -16.36 -2.13
C ALA A 2 12.03 -16.70 -1.61
N ARG A 3 11.95 -17.50 -0.54
CA ARG A 3 10.72 -17.71 0.21
C ARG A 3 10.63 -16.60 1.24
N ILE A 4 9.62 -15.74 1.13
CA ILE A 4 9.45 -14.61 2.05
C ILE A 4 8.09 -14.66 2.73
N LYS A 5 8.03 -14.13 3.95
CA LYS A 5 6.79 -13.73 4.61
C LYS A 5 6.60 -12.23 4.44
N LEU A 6 5.62 -11.84 3.62
CA LEU A 6 5.23 -10.45 3.40
C LEU A 6 3.95 -10.12 4.17
N VAL A 7 3.99 -9.10 5.00
CA VAL A 7 2.81 -8.60 5.72
C VAL A 7 2.26 -7.37 5.01
N TYR A 8 1.02 -7.43 4.56
CA TYR A 8 0.33 -6.33 3.92
C TYR A 8 -0.60 -5.63 4.92
N ILE A 9 -0.14 -4.52 5.50
CA ILE A 9 -0.94 -3.63 6.35
C ILE A 9 -1.88 -2.77 5.49
N GLY A 10 -3.18 -2.89 5.74
CA GLY A 10 -4.22 -2.39 4.84
C GLY A 10 -4.64 -3.43 3.79
N GLY A 11 -4.42 -4.72 4.10
CA GLY A 11 -4.78 -5.85 3.25
C GLY A 11 -6.28 -6.04 3.03
N GLY A 12 -7.14 -5.32 3.76
CA GLY A 12 -8.58 -5.25 3.54
C GLY A 12 -9.01 -4.14 2.56
N SER A 13 -8.07 -3.40 1.98
CA SER A 13 -8.40 -2.34 1.02
C SER A 13 -8.97 -2.90 -0.28
N THR A 14 -9.78 -2.10 -0.98
CA THR A 14 -10.29 -2.44 -2.31
C THR A 14 -9.19 -2.58 -3.37
N ARG A 15 -7.98 -2.08 -3.08
CA ARG A 15 -6.79 -2.20 -3.94
C ARG A 15 -6.00 -3.48 -3.68
N ALA A 16 -6.17 -4.11 -2.53
CA ALA A 16 -5.39 -5.27 -2.12
C ALA A 16 -5.48 -6.46 -3.10
N PRO A 17 -6.64 -6.81 -3.70
CA PRO A 17 -6.69 -7.85 -4.72
C PRO A 17 -5.77 -7.56 -5.92
N GLY A 18 -5.72 -6.30 -6.38
CA GLY A 18 -4.84 -5.90 -7.48
C GLY A 18 -3.36 -6.01 -7.12
N THR A 19 -2.97 -5.61 -5.90
CA THR A 19 -1.60 -5.78 -5.40
C THR A 19 -1.21 -7.26 -5.33
N VAL A 20 -2.09 -8.12 -4.81
CA VAL A 20 -1.82 -9.57 -4.75
C VAL A 20 -1.74 -10.18 -6.15
N ALA A 21 -2.59 -9.73 -7.08
CA ALA A 21 -2.50 -10.15 -8.48
C ALA A 21 -1.12 -9.82 -9.07
N SER A 22 -0.55 -8.64 -8.78
CA SER A 22 0.81 -8.30 -9.22
C SER A 22 1.87 -9.22 -8.64
N PHE A 23 1.74 -9.70 -7.39
CA PHE A 23 2.67 -10.71 -6.85
C PHE A 23 2.53 -12.06 -7.58
N ILE A 24 1.30 -12.46 -7.88
CA ILE A 24 1.01 -13.70 -8.62
C ILE A 24 1.57 -13.63 -10.06
N GLU A 25 1.49 -12.48 -10.72
CA GLU A 25 2.08 -12.25 -12.04
C GLU A 25 3.60 -12.37 -12.03
N GLN A 26 4.26 -12.07 -10.91
CA GLN A 26 5.70 -12.22 -10.74
C GLN A 26 6.14 -13.66 -10.39
N GLY A 27 5.19 -14.60 -10.27
CA GLY A 27 5.37 -16.07 -10.21
C GLY A 27 6.66 -16.53 -9.52
N GLU A 28 7.69 -16.78 -10.32
CA GLU A 28 9.02 -17.26 -9.90
C GLU A 28 9.65 -16.47 -8.73
N ASN A 29 9.34 -15.18 -8.60
CA ASN A 29 9.87 -14.33 -7.53
C ASN A 29 9.19 -14.55 -6.17
N PHE A 30 7.99 -15.14 -6.15
CA PHE A 30 7.16 -15.31 -4.95
C PHE A 30 6.72 -16.77 -4.72
N GLU A 31 7.18 -17.71 -5.54
CA GLU A 31 6.88 -19.15 -5.38
C GLU A 31 7.31 -19.66 -3.98
N GLY A 32 6.39 -20.28 -3.27
CA GLY A 32 6.56 -20.77 -1.89
C GLY A 32 6.57 -19.68 -0.82
N SER A 33 6.14 -18.45 -1.14
CA SER A 33 6.05 -17.34 -0.19
C SER A 33 4.71 -17.29 0.56
N GLU A 34 4.67 -16.53 1.64
CA GLU A 34 3.46 -16.21 2.39
C GLU A 34 3.13 -14.71 2.27
N ILE A 35 1.85 -14.40 2.03
CA ILE A 35 1.29 -13.06 2.20
C ILE A 35 0.28 -13.09 3.34
N VAL A 36 0.57 -12.32 4.39
CA VAL A 36 -0.34 -12.08 5.50
C VAL A 36 -1.08 -10.77 5.26
N LEU A 37 -2.39 -10.84 5.01
CA LEU A 37 -3.23 -9.67 4.89
C LEU A 37 -3.62 -9.19 6.30
N PHE A 38 -3.22 -7.98 6.66
CA PHE A 38 -3.57 -7.36 7.93
C PHE A 38 -4.52 -6.17 7.72
N ASP A 39 -5.63 -6.16 8.45
CA ASP A 39 -6.58 -5.06 8.53
C ASP A 39 -7.37 -5.15 9.86
N LEU A 40 -8.07 -4.09 10.22
CA LEU A 40 -8.96 -4.08 11.39
C LEU A 40 -10.35 -4.64 11.06
N ASP A 41 -10.72 -4.67 9.78
CA ASP A 41 -12.02 -5.17 9.31
C ASP A 41 -11.92 -6.64 8.83
N PRO A 42 -12.39 -7.62 9.63
CA PRO A 42 -12.31 -9.03 9.26
C PRO A 42 -13.18 -9.40 8.06
N ALA A 43 -14.29 -8.67 7.83
CA ALA A 43 -15.16 -8.95 6.69
C ALA A 43 -14.48 -8.57 5.37
N ARG A 44 -13.76 -7.45 5.34
CA ARG A 44 -12.93 -7.07 4.18
C ARG A 44 -11.79 -8.05 3.95
N LEU A 45 -11.13 -8.49 5.02
CA LEU A 45 -10.05 -9.48 4.91
C LEU A 45 -10.52 -10.80 4.29
N ASP A 46 -11.69 -11.30 4.68
CA ASP A 46 -12.24 -12.56 4.13
C ASP A 46 -12.51 -12.47 2.62
N ILE A 47 -13.06 -11.33 2.18
CA ILE A 47 -13.30 -11.05 0.76
C ILE A 47 -11.98 -11.04 -0.01
N VAL A 48 -10.98 -10.27 0.46
CA VAL A 48 -9.69 -10.15 -0.25
C VAL A 48 -8.96 -11.48 -0.26
N LYS A 49 -8.92 -12.21 0.87
CA LYS A 49 -8.34 -13.55 0.97
C LYS A 49 -8.96 -14.51 -0.05
N THR A 50 -10.29 -14.53 -0.13
CA THR A 50 -11.02 -15.38 -1.07
C THR A 50 -10.62 -15.10 -2.52
N ILE A 51 -10.54 -13.83 -2.90
CA ILE A 51 -10.14 -13.41 -4.25
C ILE A 51 -8.67 -13.80 -4.51
N ALA A 52 -7.76 -13.47 -3.59
CA ALA A 52 -6.34 -13.79 -3.66
C ALA A 52 -6.09 -15.30 -3.86
N GLN A 53 -6.71 -16.14 -3.03
CA GLN A 53 -6.56 -17.59 -3.13
C GLN A 53 -7.14 -18.15 -4.43
N LYS A 54 -8.24 -17.59 -4.95
CA LYS A 54 -8.78 -17.99 -6.26
C LYS A 54 -7.81 -17.65 -7.39
N MET A 55 -7.19 -16.48 -7.37
CA MET A 55 -6.20 -16.07 -8.37
C MET A 55 -4.95 -16.96 -8.33
N ALA A 56 -4.40 -17.22 -7.14
CA ALA A 56 -3.22 -18.08 -6.98
C ALA A 56 -3.48 -19.51 -7.47
N ARG A 57 -4.62 -20.11 -7.08
CA ARG A 57 -5.05 -21.43 -7.56
C ARG A 57 -5.25 -21.47 -9.07
N HIS A 58 -5.88 -20.46 -9.65
CA HIS A 58 -6.07 -20.39 -11.09
C HIS A 58 -4.74 -20.32 -11.85
N ARG A 59 -3.73 -19.65 -11.28
CA ARG A 59 -2.39 -19.58 -11.86
C ARG A 59 -1.54 -20.85 -11.62
N GLY A 60 -1.93 -21.70 -10.68
CA GLY A 60 -1.16 -22.88 -10.26
C GLY A 60 0.08 -22.52 -9.44
N MET A 61 0.06 -21.36 -8.77
CA MET A 61 1.20 -20.84 -7.99
C MET A 61 1.15 -21.32 -6.54
N ASP A 62 2.28 -21.78 -5.99
CA ASP A 62 2.45 -22.02 -4.56
C ASP A 62 2.58 -20.68 -3.82
N LEU A 63 1.46 -20.13 -3.36
CA LEU A 63 1.41 -18.88 -2.61
C LEU A 63 0.45 -19.03 -1.44
N THR A 64 0.97 -18.95 -0.22
CA THR A 64 0.14 -18.99 0.99
C THR A 64 -0.43 -17.61 1.24
N VAL A 65 -1.76 -17.51 1.36
CA VAL A 65 -2.45 -16.26 1.71
C VAL A 65 -3.23 -16.45 3.00
N SER A 66 -2.79 -15.75 4.05
CA SER A 66 -3.37 -15.75 5.39
C SER A 66 -3.90 -14.36 5.75
N VAL A 67 -4.65 -14.27 6.85
CA VAL A 67 -5.23 -13.00 7.34
C VAL A 67 -4.97 -12.87 8.84
N SER A 68 -4.86 -11.64 9.34
CA SER A 68 -4.78 -11.37 10.77
C SER A 68 -5.40 -10.01 11.11
N THR A 69 -6.02 -9.92 12.30
CA THR A 69 -6.39 -8.65 12.95
C THR A 69 -5.48 -8.32 14.14
N ASP A 70 -4.54 -9.20 14.47
CA ASP A 70 -3.43 -8.94 15.40
C ASP A 70 -2.18 -8.54 14.60
N ARG A 71 -1.82 -7.27 14.69
CA ARG A 71 -0.68 -6.69 13.96
C ARG A 71 0.63 -7.32 14.39
N ARG A 72 0.83 -7.52 15.69
CA ARG A 72 2.10 -8.01 16.21
C ARG A 72 2.30 -9.46 15.79
N ALA A 73 1.27 -10.29 15.93
CA ALA A 73 1.32 -11.67 15.47
C ALA A 73 1.57 -11.79 13.95
N ALA A 74 0.96 -10.90 13.16
CA ALA A 74 1.21 -10.85 11.72
C ALA A 74 2.68 -10.52 11.40
N LEU A 75 3.21 -9.48 12.07
CA LEU A 75 4.56 -8.96 11.84
C LEU A 75 5.68 -9.88 12.33
N THR A 76 5.47 -10.73 13.33
CA THR A 76 6.53 -11.59 13.89
C THR A 76 7.27 -12.37 12.80
N ASP A 77 8.59 -12.22 12.78
CA ASP A 77 9.54 -12.87 11.86
C ASP A 77 9.23 -12.67 10.36
N CYS A 78 8.54 -11.57 9.99
CA CYS A 78 8.34 -11.25 8.57
C CYS A 78 9.61 -10.70 7.91
N ASP A 79 9.73 -10.87 6.59
CA ASP A 79 10.84 -10.37 5.78
C ASP A 79 10.54 -9.00 5.16
N ALA A 80 9.26 -8.73 4.90
CA ALA A 80 8.81 -7.51 4.27
C ALA A 80 7.46 -7.05 4.82
N VAL A 81 7.29 -5.74 4.92
CA VAL A 81 6.01 -5.11 5.26
C VAL A 81 5.61 -4.19 4.13
N LEU A 82 4.43 -4.37 3.57
CA LEU A 82 3.83 -3.43 2.62
C LEU A 82 2.71 -2.65 3.34
N THR A 83 2.71 -1.33 3.24
CA THR A 83 1.67 -0.50 3.85
C THR A 83 0.83 0.22 2.80
N SER A 84 -0.48 0.02 2.83
CA SER A 84 -1.47 0.79 2.05
C SER A 84 -2.78 0.89 2.83
N TYR A 85 -2.77 1.70 3.89
CA TYR A 85 -3.92 1.87 4.79
C TYR A 85 -4.43 3.31 4.79
N ARG A 86 -5.64 3.52 5.32
CA ARG A 86 -6.28 4.84 5.44
C ARG A 86 -6.86 5.05 6.83
N PRO A 87 -6.14 5.69 7.75
CA PRO A 87 -6.68 6.00 9.07
C PRO A 87 -7.87 6.96 8.99
N GLY A 88 -8.99 6.58 9.57
CA GLY A 88 -10.24 7.33 9.55
C GLY A 88 -11.10 7.13 8.30
N GLY A 89 -10.71 6.24 7.38
CA GLY A 89 -11.56 5.85 6.24
C GLY A 89 -11.86 6.99 5.27
N PHE A 90 -12.93 6.82 4.49
CA PHE A 90 -13.39 7.84 3.54
C PHE A 90 -14.11 8.99 4.24
N GLU A 91 -14.62 8.74 5.44
CA GLU A 91 -15.27 9.70 6.32
C GLU A 91 -14.29 10.79 6.74
N ALA A 92 -13.09 10.41 7.21
CA ALA A 92 -12.05 11.40 7.53
C ALA A 92 -11.54 12.13 6.28
N ARG A 93 -11.39 11.43 5.15
CA ARG A 93 -11.01 12.05 3.87
C ARG A 93 -12.04 13.11 3.44
N TYR A 94 -13.33 12.81 3.57
CA TYR A 94 -14.39 13.75 3.27
C TYR A 94 -14.26 15.03 4.11
N LEU A 95 -13.91 14.90 5.39
CA LEU A 95 -13.65 16.05 6.25
C LEU A 95 -12.40 16.82 5.82
N ASP A 96 -11.30 16.13 5.52
CA ASP A 96 -10.05 16.75 5.05
C ASP A 96 -10.27 17.64 3.82
N GLU A 97 -11.07 17.15 2.87
CA GLU A 97 -11.40 17.87 1.64
C GLU A 97 -12.45 18.96 1.88
N SER A 98 -13.57 18.64 2.53
CA SER A 98 -14.70 19.56 2.67
C SER A 98 -14.45 20.72 3.62
N ILE A 99 -13.70 20.53 4.71
CA ILE A 99 -13.35 21.62 5.64
C ILE A 99 -12.45 22.63 4.93
N SER A 100 -11.42 22.15 4.22
CA SER A 100 -10.52 23.03 3.47
C SER A 100 -11.30 23.88 2.45
N LEU A 101 -12.23 23.26 1.71
CA LEU A 101 -13.07 23.96 0.73
C LEU A 101 -13.98 25.03 1.38
N LYS A 102 -14.53 24.78 2.57
CA LYS A 102 -15.36 25.77 3.30
C LYS A 102 -14.59 27.05 3.66
N HIS A 103 -13.26 26.97 3.74
CA HIS A 103 -12.39 28.11 4.03
C HIS A 103 -11.75 28.71 2.77
N GLY A 104 -12.20 28.34 1.56
CA GLY A 104 -11.64 28.84 0.30
C GLY A 104 -10.24 28.29 0.00
N LEU A 105 -9.86 27.17 0.63
CA LEU A 105 -8.58 26.49 0.41
C LEU A 105 -8.79 25.22 -0.42
N ILE A 106 -7.69 24.67 -0.96
CA ILE A 106 -7.72 23.41 -1.70
C ILE A 106 -8.15 22.25 -0.79
N GLY A 107 -9.20 21.54 -1.18
CA GLY A 107 -9.59 20.25 -0.59
C GLY A 107 -8.99 19.11 -1.38
N GLN A 108 -7.87 18.57 -0.92
CA GLN A 108 -7.22 17.43 -1.57
C GLN A 108 -6.55 16.52 -0.53
N GLU A 109 -6.56 15.22 -0.82
CA GLU A 109 -6.14 14.15 0.10
C GLU A 109 -4.71 14.26 0.63
N THR A 110 -3.76 14.76 -0.16
CA THR A 110 -2.31 14.74 0.11
C THR A 110 -1.65 16.10 0.03
N GLN A 111 -2.42 17.18 -0.20
CA GLN A 111 -1.95 18.54 -0.34
C GLN A 111 -2.83 19.51 0.44
N GLY A 112 -2.27 20.66 0.81
CA GLY A 112 -2.97 21.66 1.60
C GLY A 112 -3.34 21.18 3.01
N PRO A 113 -4.31 21.83 3.66
CA PRO A 113 -4.70 21.50 5.03
C PRO A 113 -5.22 20.07 5.18
N GLY A 114 -6.03 19.60 4.23
CA GLY A 114 -6.53 18.22 4.20
C GLY A 114 -5.41 17.18 4.16
N GLY A 115 -4.43 17.38 3.27
CA GLY A 115 -3.24 16.53 3.21
C GLY A 115 -2.42 16.52 4.49
N PHE A 116 -2.31 17.66 5.17
CA PHE A 116 -1.61 17.73 6.46
C PHE A 116 -2.37 16.97 7.56
N MET A 117 -3.69 17.09 7.63
CA MET A 117 -4.52 16.34 8.58
C MET A 117 -4.43 14.83 8.34
N MET A 118 -4.47 14.39 7.08
CA MET A 118 -4.19 12.99 6.73
C MET A 118 -2.78 12.56 7.18
N ALA A 119 -1.77 13.39 6.97
CA ALA A 119 -0.39 13.11 7.40
C ALA A 119 -0.30 12.84 8.91
N LEU A 120 -0.91 13.69 9.74
CA LEU A 120 -0.91 13.53 11.19
C LEU A 120 -1.51 12.18 11.63
N ARG A 121 -2.65 11.80 11.05
CA ARG A 121 -3.28 10.50 11.35
C ARG A 121 -2.42 9.33 10.87
N SER A 122 -1.84 9.44 9.67
CA SER A 122 -0.99 8.39 9.09
C SER A 122 0.31 8.19 9.87
N ILE A 123 0.97 9.27 10.29
CA ILE A 123 2.20 9.23 11.11
C ILE A 123 1.92 8.60 12.47
N ASN A 124 0.79 8.95 13.11
CA ASN A 124 0.43 8.36 14.39
C ASN A 124 0.32 6.82 14.30
N ALA A 125 -0.34 6.30 13.24
CA ALA A 125 -0.40 4.86 13.01
C ALA A 125 0.96 4.25 12.60
N MET A 126 1.73 4.94 11.75
CA MET A 126 3.02 4.46 11.26
C MET A 126 4.03 4.32 12.39
N LYS A 127 4.02 5.24 13.36
CA LYS A 127 4.88 5.17 14.55
C LYS A 127 4.73 3.84 15.28
N ASP A 128 3.50 3.40 15.52
CA ASP A 128 3.24 2.12 16.21
C ASP A 128 3.61 0.92 15.36
N ILE A 129 3.38 1.00 14.03
CA ILE A 129 3.80 -0.04 13.08
C ILE A 129 5.31 -0.22 13.09
N ILE A 130 6.08 0.88 12.99
CA ILE A 130 7.54 0.84 12.99
C ILE A 130 8.06 0.31 14.33
N ALA A 131 7.48 0.74 15.45
CA ALA A 131 7.86 0.24 16.76
C ALA A 131 7.60 -1.27 16.92
N ASP A 132 6.52 -1.81 16.33
CA ASP A 132 6.29 -3.25 16.31
C ASP A 132 7.30 -3.97 15.38
N VAL A 133 7.57 -3.43 14.18
CA VAL A 133 8.57 -3.99 13.24
C VAL A 133 9.95 -4.08 13.88
N GLU A 134 10.43 -3.02 14.54
CA GLU A 134 11.72 -3.01 15.24
C GLU A 134 11.82 -4.10 16.31
N ARG A 135 10.71 -4.42 16.98
CA ARG A 135 10.67 -5.41 18.06
C ARG A 135 10.56 -6.84 17.57
N VAL A 136 9.68 -7.11 16.59
CA VAL A 136 9.31 -8.48 16.22
C VAL A 136 9.79 -8.91 14.84
N ALA A 137 10.31 -7.98 14.04
CA ALA A 137 10.84 -8.27 12.71
C ALA A 137 12.01 -7.33 12.35
N PRO A 138 13.11 -7.31 13.15
CA PRO A 138 14.19 -6.33 13.00
C PRO A 138 14.95 -6.44 11.66
N ARG A 139 14.77 -7.54 10.92
CA ARG A 139 15.35 -7.75 9.58
C ARG A 139 14.43 -7.32 8.44
N ALA A 140 13.18 -6.98 8.73
CA ALA A 140 12.19 -6.66 7.72
C ALA A 140 12.50 -5.34 7.02
N ARG A 141 12.08 -5.25 5.76
CA ARG A 141 12.06 -4.00 5.00
C ARG A 141 10.63 -3.51 4.87
N VAL A 142 10.41 -2.21 5.00
CA VAL A 142 9.10 -1.59 4.87
C VAL A 142 8.98 -0.92 3.51
N PHE A 143 7.96 -1.30 2.75
CA PHE A 143 7.58 -0.77 1.46
C PHE A 143 6.28 0.04 1.61
N ASN A 144 6.40 1.36 1.66
CA ASN A 144 5.30 2.26 1.98
C ASN A 144 4.62 2.82 0.73
N TYR A 145 3.33 2.52 0.59
CA TYR A 145 2.41 3.15 -0.35
C TYR A 145 1.37 4.03 0.37
N THR A 146 1.43 4.11 1.70
CA THR A 146 0.50 4.93 2.47
C THR A 146 0.85 6.39 2.30
N ASN A 147 -0.17 7.17 1.92
CA ASN A 147 -0.06 8.60 1.73
C ASN A 147 -0.19 9.39 3.04
N PRO A 148 0.29 10.64 3.07
CA PRO A 148 1.15 11.29 2.08
C PRO A 148 2.59 10.78 2.20
N ILE A 149 3.07 10.12 1.15
CA ILE A 149 4.32 9.33 1.19
C ILE A 149 5.54 10.16 1.57
N ASN A 150 5.61 11.43 1.18
CA ASN A 150 6.75 12.30 1.43
C ASN A 150 6.87 12.65 2.92
N ILE A 151 5.76 13.07 3.54
CA ILE A 151 5.76 13.46 4.97
C ILE A 151 5.95 12.22 5.86
N ILE A 152 5.36 11.09 5.49
CA ILE A 152 5.57 9.83 6.22
C ILE A 152 7.01 9.35 6.08
N SER A 153 7.61 9.45 4.89
CA SER A 153 9.03 9.08 4.70
C SER A 153 9.92 9.93 5.58
N GLU A 154 9.77 11.25 5.53
CA GLU A 154 10.51 12.19 6.36
C GLU A 154 10.41 11.84 7.85
N ALA A 155 9.18 11.59 8.33
CA ALA A 155 8.93 11.24 9.72
C ALA A 155 9.62 9.93 10.13
N VAL A 156 9.56 8.88 9.30
CA VAL A 156 10.16 7.59 9.63
C VAL A 156 11.68 7.64 9.53
N THR A 157 12.23 8.16 8.43
CA THR A 157 13.69 8.12 8.17
C THR A 157 14.49 9.01 9.12
N HIS A 158 13.86 10.00 9.77
CA HIS A 158 14.49 10.80 10.82
C HIS A 158 14.38 10.20 12.23
N ASN A 159 13.52 9.20 12.44
CA ASN A 159 13.23 8.68 13.78
C ASN A 159 13.42 7.17 13.93
N SER A 160 13.78 6.45 12.85
CA SER A 160 14.01 5.02 12.87
C SER A 160 15.08 4.62 11.84
N SER A 161 15.83 3.57 12.15
CA SER A 161 16.79 2.94 11.24
C SER A 161 16.21 1.77 10.44
N VAL A 162 14.90 1.48 10.56
CA VAL A 162 14.26 0.43 9.77
C VAL A 162 14.44 0.75 8.27
N PRO A 163 14.86 -0.23 7.44
CA PRO A 163 14.95 -0.02 6.00
C PRO A 163 13.58 0.33 5.40
N PHE A 164 13.37 1.61 5.10
CA PHE A 164 12.08 2.16 4.70
C PHE A 164 12.15 2.72 3.28
N LEU A 165 11.31 2.19 2.38
CA LEU A 165 11.23 2.60 0.98
C LEU A 165 9.80 3.04 0.68
N SER A 166 9.62 4.26 0.18
CA SER A 166 8.31 4.78 -0.20
C SER A 166 8.12 4.87 -1.70
N PHE A 167 6.90 4.61 -2.16
CA PHE A 167 6.56 4.54 -3.58
C PHE A 167 5.35 5.40 -3.93
N CYS A 168 5.43 6.07 -5.09
CA CYS A 168 4.32 6.84 -5.65
C CYS A 168 3.91 6.25 -7.01
N GLU A 169 2.61 6.02 -7.22
CA GLU A 169 2.11 5.58 -8.53
C GLU A 169 1.99 6.75 -9.53
N GLY A 170 1.86 7.99 -9.07
CA GLY A 170 1.59 9.16 -9.92
C GLY A 170 2.56 9.33 -11.11
N PRO A 171 3.89 9.26 -10.90
CA PRO A 171 4.86 9.34 -11.99
C PRO A 171 4.75 8.19 -13.00
N TYR A 172 4.40 6.98 -12.56
CA TYR A 172 4.26 5.81 -13.43
C TYR A 172 3.04 5.96 -14.35
N ASP A 173 1.88 6.32 -13.78
CA ASP A 173 0.66 6.53 -14.56
C ASP A 173 0.82 7.67 -15.58
N SER A 174 1.45 8.78 -15.17
CA SER A 174 1.74 9.91 -16.04
C SER A 174 2.61 9.54 -17.26
N ARG A 175 3.56 8.60 -17.11
CA ARG A 175 4.37 8.09 -18.22
C ARG A 175 3.55 7.18 -19.13
N ARG A 176 2.76 6.27 -18.56
CA ARG A 176 1.92 5.33 -19.32
C ARG A 176 0.87 6.07 -20.15
N ARG A 177 0.21 7.09 -19.58
CA ARG A 177 -0.75 7.94 -20.30
C ARG A 177 -0.12 8.72 -21.45
N ARG A 178 1.06 9.31 -21.23
CA ARG A 178 1.80 9.99 -22.31
C ARG A 178 2.15 9.05 -23.45
N ARG A 179 2.62 7.83 -23.14
CA ARG A 179 2.89 6.81 -24.16
C ARG A 179 1.63 6.40 -24.93
N ALA A 180 0.50 6.26 -24.24
CA ALA A 180 -0.78 5.93 -24.89
C ALA A 180 -1.29 7.05 -25.82
N LEU A 181 -1.10 8.32 -25.44
CA LEU A 181 -1.49 9.48 -26.25
C LEU A 181 -0.58 9.72 -27.45
N GLN A 182 0.66 9.23 -27.43
CA GLN A 182 1.59 9.30 -28.56
C GLN A 182 1.31 8.28 -29.68
N VAL A 183 0.35 7.36 -29.50
CA VAL A 183 -0.02 6.34 -30.51
C VAL A 183 -1.08 6.87 -31.50
N SER A 184 -1.53 8.12 -31.39
CA SER A 184 -2.62 8.67 -32.21
C SER A 184 -2.26 9.91 -33.03
N THR A 185 -1.03 10.09 -33.47
CA THR A 185 -0.74 11.03 -34.58
C THR A 185 -0.83 10.25 -35.90
N PRO A 186 -1.87 10.45 -36.73
CA PRO A 186 -1.83 9.97 -38.10
C PRO A 186 -0.64 10.64 -38.78
N THR A 187 0.24 9.87 -39.40
CA THR A 187 1.21 10.42 -40.34
C THR A 187 0.40 11.15 -41.41
N SER A 188 0.45 12.48 -41.41
CA SER A 188 -0.08 13.28 -42.50
C SER A 188 0.74 12.94 -43.74
N SER A 189 0.24 12.03 -44.57
CA SER A 189 0.65 11.94 -45.96
C SER A 189 0.09 13.18 -46.66
N THR A 190 0.89 14.25 -46.68
CA THR A 190 0.66 15.35 -47.61
C THR A 190 1.22 14.91 -48.98
N PRO A 191 0.49 15.17 -50.09
CA PRO A 191 0.77 14.58 -51.40
C PRO A 191 2.01 15.17 -52.09
#